data_AF-A0A2G6LUI5-F1
#
_entry.id   AF-A0A2G6LUI5-F1
#
_cell.length_a   1.000
_cell.length_b   1.000
_cell.length_c   1.000
_cell.angle_alpha   90.00
_cell.angle_beta   90.00
_cell.angle_gamma   90.00
#
_symmetry.space_group_name_H-M   'P 1'
#
loop_
_entity.id
_entity.type
_entity.pdbx_description
1 polymer ?
#
loop_
_entity_poly.entity_id
_entity_poly.type
_entity_poly.pdbx_seq_one_letter_code
_entity_poly.pdbx_strand_id
1 'polypeptide(L)'
;MNEDQLAQVIANLAGNVIQAMGRKGILTIRTGGNPNQITIEVQDNGPGIPRENVKKIFEPFFTTKKCGSGTGLGLAVTCSIVNRTF
;
A
#
# COMPACT_ATOMS: atom_id res chain seq x y z
N MET A 1 -3.17 -5.51 15.89
CA MET A 1 -2.03 -5.62 14.95
C MET A 1 -0.81 -6.13 15.71
N ASN A 2 -0.21 -7.21 15.23
CA ASN A 2 1.09 -7.70 15.70
C ASN A 2 2.22 -7.27 14.73
N GLU A 3 3.46 -7.61 15.06
CA GLU A 3 4.65 -7.27 14.27
C GLU A 3 4.57 -7.82 12.83
N ASP A 4 4.18 -9.08 12.66
CA ASP A 4 4.05 -9.72 11.34
C ASP A 4 3.02 -9.02 10.44
N GLN A 5 1.87 -8.66 11.02
CA GLN A 5 0.82 -7.93 10.32
C GLN A 5 1.29 -6.53 9.89
N LEU A 6 2.01 -5.84 10.77
CA LEU A 6 2.58 -4.52 10.44
C LEU A 6 3.63 -4.63 9.33
N ALA A 7 4.52 -5.62 9.42
CA ALA A 7 5.53 -5.89 8.40
C ALA A 7 4.88 -6.22 7.05
N GLN A 8 3.81 -7.02 7.04
CA GLN A 8 3.06 -7.34 5.83
C GLN A 8 2.39 -6.11 5.22
N VAL A 9 1.79 -5.24 6.03
CA VAL A 9 1.20 -3.97 5.57
C VAL A 9 2.25 -3.10 4.90
N ILE A 10 3.40 -2.91 5.55
CA ILE A 10 4.50 -2.08 5.02
C ILE A 10 5.05 -2.69 3.74
N ALA A 11 5.28 -4.00 3.70
CA ALA A 11 5.79 -4.70 2.52
C ALA A 11 4.84 -4.59 1.32
N ASN A 12 3.53 -4.71 1.54
CA ASN A 12 2.52 -4.54 0.49
C ASN A 12 2.52 -3.11 -0.07
N LEU A 13 2.58 -2.10 0.81
CA LEU A 13 2.60 -0.69 0.39
C LEU A 13 3.89 -0.37 -0.37
N ALA A 14 5.06 -0.68 0.21
CA ALA A 14 6.35 -0.43 -0.42
C ALA A 14 6.52 -1.21 -1.74
N GLY A 15 6.07 -2.47 -1.78
CA GLY A 15 6.11 -3.28 -3.00
C GLY A 15 5.25 -2.69 -4.12
N ASN A 16 4.07 -2.15 -3.80
CA ASN A 16 3.23 -1.47 -4.78
C ASN A 16 3.88 -0.19 -5.32
N VAL A 17 4.48 0.61 -4.43
CA VAL A 17 5.21 1.83 -4.79
C VAL A 17 6.40 1.51 -5.71
N ILE A 18 7.26 0.57 -5.32
CA ILE A 18 8.44 0.19 -6.11
C ILE A 18 8.04 -0.29 -7.50
N GLN A 19 6.98 -1.10 -7.59
CA GLN A 19 6.48 -1.58 -8.87
C GLN A 19 5.85 -0.48 -9.72
N ALA A 20 5.18 0.51 -9.11
CA ALA A 20 4.57 1.64 -9.82
C ALA A 20 5.64 2.60 -10.40
N MET A 21 6.73 2.84 -9.68
CA MET A 21 7.83 3.70 -10.12
C MET A 21 8.74 3.04 -11.17
N GLY A 22 8.78 1.70 -11.23
CA GLY A 22 9.65 0.97 -12.15
C GLY A 22 11.12 1.08 -11.74
N ARG A 23 12.01 1.54 -12.65
CA ARG A 23 13.47 1.53 -12.43
C ARG A 23 14.02 2.76 -11.71
N LYS A 24 13.26 3.85 -11.61
CA LYS A 24 13.69 5.11 -10.98
C LYS A 24 12.53 5.69 -10.19
N GLY A 25 12.80 6.16 -8.99
CA GLY A 25 11.80 6.81 -8.14
C GLY A 25 12.31 6.96 -6.71
N ILE A 26 11.53 7.67 -5.92
CA ILE A 26 11.79 7.94 -4.50
C ILE A 26 10.61 7.38 -3.72
N LEU A 27 10.86 6.31 -2.96
CA LEU A 27 9.98 5.86 -1.90
C LEU A 27 10.38 6.60 -0.62
N THR A 28 9.43 7.32 -0.03
CA THR A 28 9.60 7.97 1.28
C THR A 28 8.69 7.28 2.28
N ILE A 29 9.26 6.81 3.39
CA ILE A 29 8.50 6.31 4.54
C ILE A 29 8.73 7.29 5.69
N ARG A 30 7.64 7.82 6.25
CA ARG A 30 7.68 8.69 7.43
C ARG A 30 6.89 8.05 8.56
N THR A 31 7.43 8.14 9.76
CA THR A 31 6.71 7.83 10.98
C THR A 31 6.48 9.12 11.76
N GLY A 32 5.34 9.20 12.42
CA GLY A 32 4.97 10.35 13.24
C GLY A 32 3.85 9.96 14.17
N GLY A 33 3.31 10.92 14.90
CA GLY A 33 2.20 10.68 15.79
C GLY A 33 2.14 11.63 16.96
N ASN A 34 1.22 11.30 17.87
CA ASN A 34 1.04 11.95 19.15
C ASN A 34 0.87 10.85 20.22
N PRO A 35 0.71 11.18 21.51
CA PRO A 35 0.59 10.18 22.58
C PRO A 35 -0.54 9.15 22.38
N ASN A 36 -1.55 9.45 21.58
CA ASN A 36 -2.72 8.59 21.36
C ASN A 36 -2.70 7.84 20.01
N GLN A 37 -1.82 8.22 19.08
CA GLN A 37 -1.84 7.66 17.73
C GLN A 37 -0.46 7.71 17.08
N ILE A 38 -0.10 6.61 16.42
CA ILE A 38 1.06 6.53 15.54
C ILE A 38 0.56 6.62 14.09
N THR A 39 1.28 7.36 13.26
CA THR A 39 1.05 7.49 11.82
C THR A 39 2.25 6.95 11.07
N ILE A 40 2.00 6.14 10.05
CA ILE A 40 3.00 5.69 9.07
C ILE A 40 2.53 6.17 7.71
N GLU A 41 3.34 6.98 7.05
CA GLU A 41 3.10 7.50 5.71
C GLU A 41 4.05 6.81 4.72
N VAL A 42 3.50 6.31 3.62
CA VAL A 42 4.25 5.72 2.51
C VAL A 42 3.94 6.55 1.27
N GLN A 43 4.93 7.31 0.80
CA GLN A 43 4.80 8.24 -0.32
C GLN A 43 5.74 7.84 -1.47
N ASP A 44 5.26 7.96 -2.70
CA ASP A 44 6.05 7.79 -3.92
C ASP A 44 5.95 9.00 -4.86
N ASN A 45 6.84 9.04 -5.85
CA ASN A 45 6.81 10.02 -6.95
C ASN A 45 6.57 9.35 -8.32
N GLY A 46 5.86 8.23 -8.32
CA GLY A 46 5.46 7.49 -9.51
C GLY A 46 4.30 8.14 -10.25
N PRO A 47 3.66 7.40 -11.17
CA PRO A 47 2.62 7.93 -12.05
C PRO A 47 1.30 8.28 -11.34
N GLY A 48 1.18 7.97 -10.05
CA GLY A 48 -0.05 8.15 -9.28
C GLY A 48 -1.16 7.16 -9.66
N ILE A 49 -2.37 7.43 -9.17
CA ILE A 49 -3.55 6.58 -9.35
C ILE A 49 -4.62 7.40 -10.10
N PRO A 50 -5.14 6.92 -11.24
CA PRO A 50 -6.27 7.56 -11.90
C PRO A 50 -7.49 7.68 -10.98
N ARG A 51 -8.22 8.79 -11.05
CA ARG A 51 -9.31 9.10 -10.09
C ARG A 51 -10.38 8.02 -10.04
N GLU A 52 -10.71 7.42 -11.18
CA GLU A 52 -11.66 6.33 -11.34
C GLU A 52 -11.26 5.04 -10.62
N ASN A 53 -9.97 4.88 -10.30
CA ASN A 53 -9.43 3.69 -9.66
C ASN A 53 -9.24 3.84 -8.15
N VAL A 54 -9.24 5.06 -7.61
CA VAL A 54 -8.95 5.33 -6.18
C VAL A 54 -9.83 4.53 -5.23
N LYS A 55 -11.11 4.31 -5.57
CA LYS A 55 -12.03 3.49 -4.76
C LYS A 55 -11.80 1.98 -4.96
N LYS A 56 -11.36 1.58 -6.15
CA LYS A 56 -11.20 0.18 -6.56
C LYS A 56 -9.90 -0.43 -6.09
N ILE A 57 -8.88 0.37 -5.73
CA ILE A 57 -7.56 -0.16 -5.34
C ILE A 57 -7.61 -1.08 -4.11
N PHE A 58 -8.67 -1.01 -3.31
CA PHE A 58 -8.88 -1.88 -2.15
C PHE A 58 -9.77 -3.10 -2.45
N GLU A 59 -10.36 -3.18 -3.65
CA GLU A 59 -11.14 -4.34 -4.08
C GLU A 59 -10.22 -5.54 -4.33
N PRO A 60 -10.56 -6.74 -3.81
CA PRO A 60 -9.78 -7.94 -4.10
C PRO A 60 -9.65 -8.18 -5.61
N PHE A 61 -8.46 -8.58 -6.03
CA PHE A 61 -8.09 -8.89 -7.42
C PHE A 61 -8.05 -7.69 -8.37
N PHE A 62 -8.36 -6.47 -7.93
CA PHE A 62 -8.18 -5.28 -8.75
C PHE A 62 -6.69 -5.00 -8.99
N THR A 63 -6.30 -4.82 -10.25
CA THR A 63 -4.92 -4.47 -10.63
C THR A 63 -4.89 -3.75 -11.97
N THR A 64 -4.00 -2.76 -12.11
CA THR A 64 -3.67 -2.10 -13.39
C THR A 64 -2.40 -2.68 -14.02
N LYS A 65 -1.76 -3.64 -13.34
CA LYS A 65 -0.54 -4.31 -13.81
C LYS A 65 -0.89 -5.30 -14.94
N LYS A 66 0.10 -5.61 -15.79
CA LYS A 66 -0.07 -6.60 -16.87
C LYS A 66 -0.52 -7.96 -16.32
N CYS A 67 -1.28 -8.73 -17.10
CA CYS A 67 -1.67 -10.08 -16.72
C CYS A 67 -0.47 -10.91 -16.24
N GLY A 68 -0.62 -11.57 -15.10
CA GLY A 68 0.44 -12.39 -14.47
C GLY A 68 1.49 -11.62 -13.66
N SER A 69 1.47 -10.28 -13.65
CA SER A 69 2.46 -9.46 -12.91
C SER A 69 1.97 -8.93 -11.56
N GLY A 70 0.76 -9.28 -11.14
CA GLY A 70 0.24 -8.94 -9.81
C GLY A 70 -1.03 -9.71 -9.48
N THR A 71 -1.20 -10.05 -8.19
CA THR A 71 -2.36 -10.79 -7.68
C THR A 71 -3.59 -9.90 -7.45
N GLY A 72 -3.40 -8.58 -7.34
CA GLY A 72 -4.44 -7.64 -6.94
C GLY A 72 -4.91 -7.79 -5.49
N LEU A 73 -4.17 -8.52 -4.65
CA LEU A 73 -4.57 -8.79 -3.26
C LEU A 73 -3.88 -7.92 -2.21
N GLY A 74 -2.74 -7.30 -2.53
CA GLY A 74 -1.91 -6.61 -1.53
C GLY A 74 -2.65 -5.53 -0.74
N LEU A 75 -3.32 -4.60 -1.43
CA LEU A 75 -4.05 -3.52 -0.77
C LEU A 75 -5.34 -3.99 -0.08
N ALA A 76 -6.03 -4.99 -0.63
CA ALA A 76 -7.19 -5.60 0.01
C ALA A 76 -6.81 -6.26 1.35
N VAL A 77 -5.69 -7.00 1.38
CA VAL A 77 -5.14 -7.59 2.61
C VAL A 77 -4.71 -6.50 3.59
N THR A 78 -4.00 -5.47 3.13
CA THR A 78 -3.61 -4.33 3.96
C THR A 78 -4.82 -3.67 4.62
N CYS A 79 -5.88 -3.40 3.85
CA CYS A 79 -7.12 -2.83 4.37
C CYS A 79 -7.78 -3.75 5.40
N SER A 80 -7.82 -5.06 5.15
CA SER A 80 -8.37 -6.04 6.10
C SER A 80 -7.56 -6.12 7.40
N ILE A 81 -6.24 -6.00 7.37
CA ILE A 81 -5.39 -6.03 8.57
C ILE A 81 -5.64 -4.80 9.43
N VAL A 82 -5.73 -3.62 8.79
CA VAL A 82 -5.98 -2.33 9.46
C VAL A 82 -7.38 -2.33 10.08
N ASN A 83 -8.43 -2.66 9.32
CA ASN A 83 -9.83 -2.62 9.78
C ASN A 83 -10.18 -3.69 10.84
N ARG A 84 -9.34 -4.71 11.03
CA ARG A 84 -9.54 -5.71 12.11
C ARG A 84 -8.86 -5.31 13.42
N THR A 85 -7.97 -4.32 13.37
CA THR A 85 -7.19 -3.89 14.53
C THR A 85 -7.82 -2.69 15.26
N PHE A 86 -8.67 -1.94 14.56
CA PHE A 86 -9.38 -0.76 15.07
C PHE A 86 -10.87 -0.93 14.85
#